data_AF-A0A506V9E7-F1
#
_entry.id   AF-A0A506V9E7-F1
#
_cell.length_a   1.000
_cell.length_b   1.000
_cell.length_c   1.000
_cell.angle_alpha   90.00
_cell.angle_beta   90.00
_cell.angle_gamma   90.00
#
_symmetry.space_group_name_H-M   'P 1'
#
loop_
_entity.id
_entity.type
_entity.pdbx_description
1 polymer ?
#
loop_
_entity_poly.entity_id
_entity_poly.type
_entity_poly.pdbx_seq_one_letter_code
_entity_poly.pdbx_strand_id
1 'polypeptide(L)' 'MPTKLTEKQKAALWQQRRNANFLASSKLEGLTFAEVTLDAEQAGERLQALWRQYGG' A
#
# COMPACT_ATOMS: atom_id res chain seq x y z
N MET A 1 21.54 -1.20 -23.94
CA MET A 1 20.65 -1.46 -22.79
C MET A 1 19.42 -0.59 -22.94
N PRO A 2 18.19 -1.12 -23.13
CA PRO A 2 17.01 -0.27 -23.14
C PRO A 2 16.88 0.40 -21.76
N THR A 3 16.99 1.73 -21.74
CA THR A 3 17.02 2.58 -20.54
C THR A 3 15.63 2.83 -19.95
N LYS A 4 14.56 2.40 -20.62
CA LYS A 4 13.17 2.69 -20.24
C LYS A 4 12.50 1.46 -19.63
N LEU A 5 12.05 1.60 -18.39
CA LEU A 5 11.20 0.60 -17.73
C LEU A 5 9.92 0.37 -18.53
N THR A 6 9.58 -0.89 -18.73
CA THR A 6 8.27 -1.30 -19.25
C THR A 6 7.17 -0.99 -18.24
N GLU A 7 5.93 -0.87 -18.70
CA GLU A 7 4.78 -0.61 -17.82
C GLU A 7 4.61 -1.69 -16.75
N LYS A 8 4.87 -2.96 -17.09
CA LYS A 8 4.83 -4.07 -16.13
C LYS A 8 5.88 -3.91 -15.02
N GLN A 9 7.09 -3.46 -15.37
CA GLN A 9 8.15 -3.23 -14.39
C GLN A 9 7.85 -2.01 -13.51
N LYS A 10 7.25 -0.95 -14.05
CA LYS A 10 6.80 0.20 -13.25
C LYS A 10 5.72 -0.20 -12.26
N ALA A 11 4.72 -0.98 -12.71
CA ALA A 11 3.65 -1.47 -11.85
C ALA A 11 4.21 -2.35 -10.72
N ALA A 12 5.14 -3.26 -11.03
CA ALA A 12 5.80 -4.09 -10.04
C ALA A 12 6.58 -3.25 -9.01
N LEU A 13 7.36 -2.26 -9.47
CA LEU A 13 8.11 -1.38 -8.59
C LEU A 13 7.19 -0.57 -7.67
N TRP A 14 6.06 -0.10 -8.18
CA TRP A 14 5.06 0.59 -7.37
C TRP A 14 4.46 -0.32 -6.30
N GLN A 15 4.05 -1.54 -6.66
CA GLN A 15 3.50 -2.52 -5.72
C GLN A 15 4.48 -2.85 -4.58
N GLN A 16 5.78 -2.93 -4.88
CA GLN A 16 6.81 -3.19 -3.87
C GLN A 16 7.00 -2.03 -2.89
N ARG A 17 6.81 -0.78 -3.32
CA ARG A 17 7.18 0.40 -2.52
C ARG A 17 6.00 1.15 -1.90
N ARG A 18 4.77 0.93 -2.38
CA ARG A 18 3.58 1.71 -1.99
C ARG A 18 3.34 1.74 -0.47
N ASN A 19 3.50 0.62 0.23
CA ASN A 19 3.22 0.55 1.68
C ASN A 19 4.31 1.26 2.49
N ALA A 20 5.58 1.03 2.17
CA ALA A 20 6.70 1.73 2.81
C ALA A 20 6.65 3.25 2.58
N ASN A 21 6.30 3.67 1.35
CA ASN A 21 6.12 5.09 1.03
C ASN A 21 4.96 5.70 1.80
N PHE A 22 3.84 4.98 1.96
CA PHE A 22 2.70 5.43 2.76
C PHE A 22 3.11 5.64 4.23
N LEU A 23 3.77 4.66 4.86
CA LEU A 23 4.26 4.80 6.24
C LEU A 23 5.23 5.98 6.40
N ALA A 24 6.17 6.14 5.46
CA ALA A 24 7.10 7.25 5.47
C ALA A 24 6.38 8.60 5.35
N SER A 25 5.37 8.70 4.48
CA SER A 25 4.54 9.89 4.32
C SER A 25 3.76 10.20 5.60
N SER A 26 3.08 9.20 6.17
CA SER A 26 2.35 9.35 7.44
C SER A 26 3.26 9.81 8.57
N LYS A 27 4.52 9.33 8.61
CA LYS A 27 5.50 9.75 9.59
C LYS A 27 5.88 11.23 9.46
N LEU A 28 5.87 11.79 8.26
CA LEU A 28 6.07 13.24 8.05
C LEU A 28 4.94 14.07 8.67
N GLU A 29 3.74 13.50 8.74
CA GLU A 29 2.57 14.08 9.41
C GLU A 29 2.52 13.77 10.92
N GLY A 30 3.53 13.10 11.46
CA GLY A 30 3.58 12.67 12.87
C GLY A 30 2.72 11.46 13.19
N LEU A 31 2.12 10.81 12.19
CA LEU A 31 1.29 9.63 12.34
C LEU A 31 2.15 8.36 12.25
N THR A 32 1.96 7.43 13.18
CA THR A 32 2.66 6.14 13.20
C THR A 32 1.66 5.00 13.11
N PHE A 33 1.82 4.16 12.09
CA PHE A 33 0.97 3.00 11.83
C PHE A 33 1.80 1.71 11.82
N ALA A 34 1.13 0.58 12.07
CA ALA A 34 1.73 -0.73 11.87
C ALA A 34 1.99 -0.98 10.37
N GLU A 35 3.06 -1.70 10.07
CA GLU A 35 3.39 -2.02 8.68
C GLU A 35 2.32 -2.91 8.04
N VAL A 36 1.84 -2.49 6.87
CA VAL A 36 0.85 -3.25 6.10
C VAL A 36 1.57 -4.28 5.25
N THR A 37 1.54 -5.54 5.67
CA THR A 37 2.13 -6.68 4.93
C THR A 37 1.11 -7.44 4.10
N LEU A 38 -0.14 -6.98 4.07
CA LEU A 38 -1.24 -7.62 3.34
C LEU A 38 -1.06 -7.46 1.84
N ASP A 39 -1.40 -8.52 1.10
CA ASP A 39 -1.59 -8.41 -0.34
C ASP A 39 -2.85 -7.57 -0.68
N ALA A 40 -3.08 -7.34 -1.97
CA ALA A 40 -4.18 -6.48 -2.41
C ALA A 40 -5.57 -7.06 -2.09
N GLU A 41 -5.72 -8.38 -2.10
CA GLU A 41 -6.98 -9.08 -1.86
C GLU A 41 -7.30 -9.07 -0.36
N GLN A 42 -6.34 -9.47 0.46
CA GLN A 42 -6.40 -9.42 1.92
C GLN A 42 -6.65 -8.01 2.44
N ALA A 43 -6.03 -6.99 1.83
CA ALA A 43 -6.31 -5.60 2.18
C ALA A 43 -7.77 -5.23 1.88
N GLY A 44 -8.32 -5.69 0.76
CA GLY A 44 -9.72 -5.48 0.39
C GLY A 44 -10.69 -6.13 1.38
N GLU A 45 -10.46 -7.40 1.74
CA GLU A 45 -11.24 -8.10 2.74
C GLU A 45 -11.18 -7.41 4.11
N ARG A 46 -9.97 -6.97 4.51
CA ARG A 46 -9.78 -6.25 5.77
C ARG A 46 -10.54 -4.93 5.79
N LEU A 47 -10.54 -4.18 4.69
CA LEU A 47 -11.31 -2.94 4.57
C LEU A 47 -12.82 -3.20 4.66
N GLN A 48 -13.34 -4.25 4.01
CA GLN A 48 -14.76 -4.61 4.15
C GLN A 48 -15.10 -4.97 5.60
N ALA A 49 -14.25 -5.73 6.28
CA ALA A 49 -14.46 -6.07 7.69
C ALA A 49 -14.47 -4.81 8.58
N LEU A 50 -13.54 -3.89 8.37
CA LEU A 50 -13.49 -2.61 9.10
C LEU A 50 -14.73 -1.75 8.82
N TRP A 51 -15.18 -1.70 7.56
CA TRP A 51 -16.38 -0.96 7.19
C TRP A 51 -17.64 -1.53 7.87
N ARG A 52 -17.78 -2.86 7.94
CA ARG A 52 -18.87 -3.49 8.72
C ARG A 52 -18.78 -3.22 10.22
N GLN A 53 -17.56 -3.07 10.74
CA GLN A 53 -17.32 -2.85 12.18
C GLN A 53 -17.60 -1.41 12.62
N TYR A 54 -17.27 -0.42 11.78
CA TYR A 54 -17.27 0.99 12.17
C TYR A 54 -18.12 1.91 11.28
N GLY A 55 -18.54 1.45 10.10
CA GLY A 55 -19.18 2.25 9.05
C GLY A 55 -20.68 2.04 8.90
N GLY A 56 -21.37 1.69 10.00
CA GLY A 56 -22.83 1.63 10.04
C GLY A 56 -23.48 2.97 9.74
#